data_AF-A0A2E7PJE2-F1
#
_entry.id   AF-A0A2E7PJE2-F1
#
_cell.length_a   1.000
_cell.length_b   1.000
_cell.length_c   1.000
_cell.angle_alpha   90.00
_cell.angle_beta   90.00
_cell.angle_gamma   90.00
#
_symmetry.space_group_name_H-M   'P 1'
#
loop_
_entity.id
_entity.type
_entity.pdbx_description
1 polymer ?
#
loop_
_entity_poly.entity_id
_entity_poly.type
_entity_poly.pdbx_seq_one_letter_code
_entity_poly.pdbx_strand_id
1 'polypeptide(L)'
;MVAKAQSGRGIARGIAGKLAVLPEPVRLFARRRAFELAGAAFIASAAALAVALVSYDSLDKSLNNATGSTPANLLGYTGATIADLGLQSFGIVVILPVLALLAWGTRLVRHTPVPRFGLRVLNLLLAICALAFALHNAPVAPGWPIRAGLGGTFGDLTFPFAASWLAGFGVPTVAPAIAAGLAALLLLFSALGLSRDEWRTVGTGMALGLGNSKLADTNLFLASSPSNLSAVILGVSLPATISSTSAKDKPDTPNEDAYWFTASNISFAV
;
A
#
# COMPACT_ATOMS: atom_id res chain seq x y z
N MET A 1 -1.56 -40.81 22.20
CA MET A 1 -2.41 -40.53 21.01
C MET A 1 -1.56 -39.85 19.93
N VAL A 2 -1.08 -40.57 18.91
CA VAL A 2 -0.35 -39.96 17.77
C VAL A 2 -0.66 -40.72 16.48
N ALA A 3 -1.68 -40.30 15.72
CA ALA A 3 -1.97 -40.85 14.37
C ALA A 3 -2.96 -40.00 13.55
N LYS A 4 -2.48 -39.05 12.72
CA LYS A 4 -3.18 -38.66 11.47
C LYS A 4 -2.39 -37.86 10.40
N ALA A 5 -1.06 -37.86 10.41
CA ALA A 5 -0.26 -37.04 9.50
C ALA A 5 0.16 -37.70 8.15
N GLN A 6 -0.26 -38.94 7.87
CA GLN A 6 0.23 -39.71 6.71
C GLN A 6 -0.65 -39.66 5.45
N SER A 7 -1.96 -39.39 5.57
CA SER A 7 -2.93 -39.56 4.47
C SER A 7 -2.61 -38.71 3.22
N GLY A 8 -2.25 -37.42 3.38
CA GLY A 8 -1.98 -36.53 2.25
C GLY A 8 -0.74 -36.88 1.41
N ARG A 9 0.26 -37.57 1.98
CA ARG A 9 1.50 -37.93 1.26
C ARG A 9 1.30 -39.07 0.25
N GLY A 10 0.32 -39.95 0.48
CA GLY A 10 0.01 -41.04 -0.44
C GLY A 10 -0.57 -40.53 -1.77
N ILE A 11 -1.54 -39.62 -1.70
CA ILE A 11 -2.21 -39.05 -2.87
C ILE A 11 -1.22 -38.26 -3.75
N ALA A 12 -0.40 -37.40 -3.14
CA ALA A 12 0.62 -36.64 -3.85
C ALA A 12 1.65 -37.55 -4.57
N ARG A 13 2.06 -38.66 -3.94
CA ARG A 13 2.94 -39.67 -4.57
C ARG A 13 2.25 -40.44 -5.70
N GLY A 14 0.97 -40.79 -5.55
CA GLY A 14 0.20 -41.47 -6.60
C GLY A 14 0.02 -40.62 -7.86
N ILE A 15 -0.25 -39.32 -7.68
CA ILE A 15 -0.32 -38.36 -8.81
C ILE A 15 1.07 -38.19 -9.45
N ALA A 16 2.14 -38.02 -8.65
CA ALA A 16 3.49 -37.91 -9.17
C ALA A 16 3.93 -39.16 -9.97
N GLY A 17 3.56 -40.37 -9.50
CA GLY A 17 3.81 -41.62 -10.21
C GLY A 17 3.07 -41.72 -11.55
N LYS A 18 1.81 -41.27 -11.62
CA LYS A 18 1.06 -41.20 -12.89
C LYS A 18 1.62 -40.15 -13.85
N LEU A 19 2.11 -39.02 -13.34
CA LEU A 19 2.81 -37.99 -14.13
C LEU A 19 4.20 -38.42 -14.60
N ALA A 20 4.77 -39.49 -14.06
CA ALA A 20 6.04 -40.06 -14.53
C ALA A 20 5.87 -40.92 -15.78
N VAL A 21 4.65 -41.39 -16.09
CA VAL A 21 4.32 -42.23 -17.26
C VAL A 21 4.02 -41.39 -18.52
N LEU A 22 3.86 -40.07 -18.38
CA LEU A 22 3.61 -39.17 -19.51
C LEU A 22 4.90 -38.74 -20.21
N PRO A 23 4.90 -38.60 -21.56
CA PRO A 23 6.02 -38.02 -22.29
C PRO A 23 6.42 -36.63 -21.77
N GLU A 24 7.72 -36.35 -21.69
CA GLU A 24 8.26 -35.07 -21.21
C GLU A 24 7.61 -33.81 -21.83
N PRO A 25 7.35 -33.74 -23.16
CA PRO A 25 6.71 -32.58 -23.76
C PRO A 25 5.31 -32.31 -23.18
N VAL A 26 4.51 -33.36 -22.95
CA VAL A 26 3.16 -33.27 -22.39
C VAL A 26 3.22 -32.81 -20.94
N ARG A 27 4.16 -33.35 -20.16
CA ARG A 27 4.38 -32.95 -18.76
C ARG A 27 4.81 -31.49 -18.62
N LEU A 28 5.72 -31.02 -19.48
CA LEU A 28 6.17 -29.63 -19.50
C LEU A 28 5.04 -28.68 -19.93
N PHE A 29 4.24 -29.05 -20.94
CA PHE A 29 3.08 -28.27 -21.37
C PHE A 29 2.02 -28.17 -20.26
N ALA A 30 1.62 -29.31 -19.68
CA ALA A 30 0.64 -29.36 -18.59
C ALA A 30 1.10 -28.55 -17.36
N ARG A 31 2.39 -28.64 -16.99
CA ARG A 31 2.97 -27.86 -15.90
C ARG A 31 2.93 -26.35 -16.17
N ARG A 32 3.24 -25.91 -17.41
CA ARG A 32 3.13 -24.50 -17.81
C ARG A 32 1.68 -24.00 -17.70
N ARG A 33 0.72 -24.74 -18.27
CA ARG A 33 -0.70 -24.35 -18.21
C ARG A 33 -1.24 -24.35 -16.77
N ALA A 34 -0.80 -25.28 -15.92
CA ALA A 34 -1.14 -25.27 -14.50
C ALA A 34 -0.61 -24.02 -13.75
N PHE A 35 0.61 -23.56 -14.06
CA PHE A 35 1.12 -22.31 -13.47
C PHE A 35 0.37 -21.08 -13.96
N GLU A 36 0.04 -20.99 -15.25
CA GLU A 36 -0.75 -19.89 -15.81
C GLU A 36 -2.16 -19.84 -15.21
N LEU A 37 -2.86 -20.97 -15.14
CA LEU A 37 -4.21 -21.07 -14.55
C LEU A 37 -4.19 -20.73 -13.06
N ALA A 38 -3.22 -21.23 -12.30
CA ALA A 38 -3.06 -20.87 -10.89
C ALA A 38 -2.76 -19.37 -10.74
N GLY A 39 -1.85 -18.81 -11.55
CA GLY A 39 -1.52 -17.39 -11.53
C GLY A 39 -2.71 -16.49 -11.88
N ALA A 40 -3.50 -16.88 -12.89
CA ALA A 40 -4.74 -16.20 -13.25
C ALA A 40 -5.78 -16.28 -12.12
N ALA A 41 -5.93 -17.42 -11.45
CA ALA A 41 -6.81 -17.57 -10.29
C ALA A 41 -6.37 -16.69 -9.11
N PHE A 42 -5.06 -16.55 -8.87
CA PHE A 42 -4.50 -15.63 -7.87
C PHE A 42 -4.85 -14.16 -8.20
N ILE A 43 -4.67 -13.74 -9.46
CA ILE A 43 -5.00 -12.38 -9.91
C ILE A 43 -6.51 -12.12 -9.82
N ALA A 44 -7.34 -13.06 -10.27
CA ALA A 44 -8.80 -12.96 -10.18
C ALA A 44 -9.28 -12.89 -8.72
N SER A 45 -8.69 -13.68 -7.81
CA SER A 45 -8.98 -13.62 -6.37
C SER A 45 -8.59 -12.27 -5.77
N ALA A 46 -7.47 -11.69 -6.22
CA ALA A 46 -7.04 -10.37 -5.76
C ALA A 46 -7.97 -9.26 -6.25
N ALA A 47 -8.37 -9.30 -7.53
CA ALA A 47 -9.33 -8.37 -8.11
C ALA A 47 -10.69 -8.49 -7.41
N ALA A 48 -11.15 -9.71 -7.15
CA ALA A 48 -12.37 -9.97 -6.39
C ALA A 48 -12.30 -9.35 -4.97
N LEU A 49 -11.22 -9.60 -4.23
CA LEU A 49 -11.05 -9.03 -2.89
C LEU A 49 -10.92 -7.49 -2.92
N ALA A 50 -10.23 -6.92 -3.91
CA ALA A 50 -10.15 -5.48 -4.10
C ALA A 50 -11.53 -4.86 -4.38
N VAL A 51 -12.32 -5.48 -5.27
CA VAL A 51 -13.70 -5.06 -5.54
C VAL A 51 -14.56 -5.19 -4.28
N ALA A 52 -14.43 -6.27 -3.51
CA ALA A 52 -15.17 -6.44 -2.26
C ALA A 52 -14.88 -5.33 -1.23
N LEU A 53 -13.63 -4.87 -1.17
CA LEU A 53 -13.18 -3.80 -0.26
C LEU A 53 -13.56 -2.39 -0.76
N VAL A 54 -13.51 -2.14 -2.07
CA VAL A 54 -13.89 -0.84 -2.66
C VAL A 54 -15.41 -0.68 -2.73
N SER A 55 -16.16 -1.76 -2.97
CA SER A 55 -17.62 -1.81 -2.91
C SER A 55 -18.16 -2.08 -1.49
N TYR A 56 -17.36 -1.83 -0.45
CA TYR A 56 -17.83 -1.86 0.93
C TYR A 56 -18.51 -0.52 1.25
N ASP A 57 -19.83 -0.56 1.40
CA ASP A 57 -20.60 0.56 1.95
C ASP A 57 -20.79 0.33 3.46
N SER A 58 -20.40 1.31 4.28
CA SER A 58 -20.58 1.27 5.73
C SER A 58 -21.99 1.61 6.18
N LEU A 59 -22.85 2.11 5.28
CA LEU A 59 -24.25 2.43 5.54
C LEU A 59 -25.18 1.22 5.33
N ASP A 60 -24.79 0.26 4.49
CA ASP A 60 -25.57 -0.96 4.20
C ASP A 60 -25.17 -2.09 5.16
N LYS A 61 -25.67 -1.97 6.41
CA LYS A 61 -25.39 -2.82 7.58
C LYS A 61 -24.98 -4.26 7.27
N SER A 62 -23.72 -4.60 7.58
CA SER A 62 -23.23 -5.97 7.56
C SER A 62 -23.91 -6.87 8.60
N LEU A 63 -24.13 -8.13 8.20
CA LEU A 63 -24.34 -9.37 8.98
C LEU A 63 -25.41 -9.47 10.09
N ASN A 64 -25.90 -8.36 10.67
CA ASN A 64 -26.84 -8.37 11.78
C ASN A 64 -28.20 -7.75 11.45
N ASN A 65 -28.47 -7.46 10.17
CA ASN A 65 -29.80 -7.07 9.72
C ASN A 65 -30.48 -8.27 9.06
N ALA A 66 -31.42 -8.89 9.78
CA ALA A 66 -32.38 -9.85 9.23
C ALA A 66 -33.45 -9.14 8.37
N THR A 67 -33.03 -8.23 7.51
CA THR A 67 -33.84 -7.59 6.46
C THR A 67 -33.44 -8.20 5.14
N GLY A 68 -34.41 -8.67 4.35
CA GLY A 68 -34.18 -9.32 3.05
C GLY A 68 -33.74 -8.37 1.92
N SER A 69 -32.81 -7.45 2.19
CA SER A 69 -32.19 -6.57 1.20
C SER A 69 -30.95 -7.22 0.59
N THR A 70 -30.83 -7.16 -0.74
CA THR A 70 -29.66 -7.65 -1.48
C THR A 70 -28.43 -6.78 -1.21
N PRO A 71 -27.28 -7.35 -0.81
CA PRO A 71 -26.07 -6.56 -0.53
C PRO A 71 -25.60 -5.76 -1.76
N ALA A 72 -25.20 -4.50 -1.55
CA ALA A 72 -24.64 -3.64 -2.61
C ALA A 72 -23.25 -4.12 -3.14
N ASN A 73 -22.62 -5.10 -2.50
CA ASN A 73 -21.33 -5.64 -2.92
C ASN A 73 -21.43 -6.40 -4.25
N LEU A 74 -20.56 -6.09 -5.22
CA LEU A 74 -20.57 -6.71 -6.56
C LEU A 74 -20.30 -8.24 -6.56
N LEU A 75 -19.80 -8.80 -5.45
CA LEU A 75 -19.63 -10.24 -5.24
C LEU A 75 -20.72 -10.86 -4.34
N GLY A 76 -21.78 -10.10 -4.05
CA GLY A 76 -22.88 -10.50 -3.19
C GLY A 76 -22.45 -10.78 -1.75
N TYR A 77 -23.24 -11.64 -1.08
CA TYR A 77 -23.15 -11.90 0.36
C TYR A 77 -21.78 -12.38 0.83
N THR A 78 -21.13 -13.27 0.06
CA THR A 78 -19.81 -13.83 0.41
C THR A 78 -18.72 -12.76 0.35
N GLY A 79 -18.75 -11.88 -0.66
CA GLY A 79 -17.82 -10.76 -0.76
C GLY A 79 -17.97 -9.76 0.37
N ALA A 80 -19.22 -9.40 0.68
CA ALA A 80 -19.54 -8.51 1.81
C ALA A 80 -19.05 -9.08 3.15
N THR A 81 -19.30 -10.37 3.41
CA THR A 81 -18.87 -11.06 4.64
C THR A 81 -17.33 -11.06 4.79
N ILE A 82 -16.59 -11.32 3.71
CA ILE A 82 -15.12 -11.34 3.74
C ILE A 82 -14.55 -9.93 3.94
N ALA A 83 -15.12 -8.92 3.24
CA ALA A 83 -14.72 -7.54 3.38
C ALA A 83 -14.94 -7.03 4.81
N ASP A 84 -16.14 -7.24 5.36
CA ASP A 84 -16.53 -6.85 6.72
C ASP A 84 -15.64 -7.50 7.80
N LEU A 85 -15.49 -8.83 7.77
CA LEU A 85 -14.62 -9.54 8.71
C LEU A 85 -13.14 -9.10 8.59
N GLY A 86 -12.66 -8.88 7.37
CA GLY A 86 -11.28 -8.45 7.13
C GLY A 86 -11.01 -7.03 7.63
N LEU A 87 -11.91 -6.10 7.29
CA LEU A 87 -11.89 -4.70 7.74
C LEU A 87 -12.03 -4.62 9.27
N GLN A 88 -13.00 -5.30 9.87
CA GLN A 88 -13.19 -5.26 11.33
C GLN A 88 -11.99 -5.86 12.08
N SER A 89 -11.45 -6.98 11.59
CA SER A 89 -10.32 -7.66 12.25
C SER A 89 -9.00 -6.91 12.14
N PHE A 90 -8.67 -6.36 10.96
CA PHE A 90 -7.33 -5.85 10.63
C PHE A 90 -7.31 -4.40 10.10
N GLY A 91 -8.45 -3.74 10.02
CA GLY A 91 -8.57 -2.36 9.52
C GLY A 91 -8.03 -2.22 8.10
N ILE A 92 -7.20 -1.21 7.87
CA ILE A 92 -6.62 -0.93 6.54
C ILE A 92 -5.65 -2.03 6.06
N VAL A 93 -5.15 -2.86 6.98
CA VAL A 93 -4.14 -3.89 6.69
C VAL A 93 -4.69 -5.03 5.83
N VAL A 94 -6.03 -5.16 5.70
CA VAL A 94 -6.71 -6.09 4.79
C VAL A 94 -6.30 -5.93 3.31
N ILE A 95 -5.67 -4.81 2.93
CA ILE A 95 -5.09 -4.61 1.60
C ILE A 95 -3.84 -5.48 1.33
N LEU A 96 -3.10 -5.91 2.36
CA LEU A 96 -1.87 -6.69 2.18
C LEU A 96 -2.10 -8.05 1.48
N PRO A 97 -3.14 -8.84 1.82
CA PRO A 97 -3.57 -9.98 1.02
C PRO A 97 -3.75 -9.67 -0.47
N VAL A 98 -4.44 -8.58 -0.83
CA VAL A 98 -4.64 -8.18 -2.25
C VAL A 98 -3.31 -8.02 -2.96
N LEU A 99 -2.39 -7.25 -2.37
CA LEU A 99 -1.06 -7.00 -2.94
C LEU A 99 -0.24 -8.30 -3.08
N ALA A 100 -0.32 -9.20 -2.10
CA ALA A 100 0.38 -10.48 -2.15
C ALA A 100 -0.18 -11.44 -3.21
N LEU A 101 -1.51 -11.53 -3.34
CA LEU A 101 -2.17 -12.32 -4.37
C LEU A 101 -1.81 -11.80 -5.79
N LEU A 102 -1.76 -10.49 -5.99
CA LEU A 102 -1.28 -9.89 -7.25
C LEU A 102 0.21 -10.21 -7.52
N ALA A 103 1.09 -10.01 -6.53
CA ALA A 103 2.52 -10.25 -6.69
C ALA A 103 2.86 -11.73 -6.96
N TRP A 104 2.16 -12.65 -6.30
CA TRP A 104 2.34 -14.09 -6.55
C TRP A 104 1.68 -14.52 -7.86
N GLY A 105 0.46 -14.05 -8.15
CA GLY A 105 -0.27 -14.40 -9.37
C GLY A 105 0.45 -13.97 -10.65
N THR A 106 0.93 -12.72 -10.70
CA THR A 106 1.74 -12.21 -11.83
C THR A 106 3.02 -13.00 -12.05
N ARG A 107 3.67 -13.48 -10.98
CA ARG A 107 4.86 -14.33 -11.07
C ARG A 107 4.57 -15.73 -11.58
N LEU A 108 3.46 -16.34 -11.14
CA LEU A 108 3.00 -17.63 -11.65
C LEU A 108 2.67 -17.56 -13.14
N VAL A 109 1.98 -16.50 -13.60
CA VAL A 109 1.73 -16.26 -15.04
C VAL A 109 3.03 -16.06 -15.82
N ARG A 110 4.02 -15.38 -15.24
CA ARG A 110 5.37 -15.22 -15.83
C ARG A 110 6.26 -16.47 -15.71
N HIS A 111 5.71 -17.63 -15.34
CA HIS A 111 6.45 -18.89 -15.09
C HIS A 111 7.63 -18.76 -14.11
N THR A 112 7.63 -17.70 -13.30
CA THR A 112 8.70 -17.39 -12.35
C THR A 112 8.45 -18.18 -11.07
N PRO A 113 9.35 -19.10 -10.67
CA PRO A 113 9.13 -19.92 -9.49
C PRO A 113 9.05 -19.04 -8.24
N VAL A 114 8.11 -19.34 -7.35
CA VAL A 114 7.95 -18.68 -6.05
C VAL A 114 8.61 -19.57 -4.99
N PRO A 115 9.92 -19.41 -4.70
CA PRO A 115 10.63 -20.29 -3.78
C PRO A 115 10.09 -20.14 -2.36
N ARG A 116 10.00 -21.26 -1.65
CA ARG A 116 9.57 -21.34 -0.23
C ARG A 116 8.18 -20.71 0.01
N PHE A 117 7.21 -20.95 -0.86
CA PHE A 117 5.84 -20.41 -0.78
C PHE A 117 5.22 -20.45 0.64
N GLY A 118 5.37 -21.55 1.38
CA GLY A 118 4.89 -21.65 2.76
C GLY A 118 5.49 -20.61 3.73
N LEU A 119 6.78 -20.28 3.60
CA LEU A 119 7.39 -19.19 4.38
C LEU A 119 6.89 -17.82 3.94
N ARG A 120 6.49 -17.65 2.67
CA ARG A 120 5.94 -16.38 2.16
C ARG A 120 4.54 -16.13 2.70
N VAL A 121 3.72 -17.17 2.77
CA VAL A 121 2.40 -17.13 3.43
C VAL A 121 2.59 -16.84 4.93
N LEU A 122 3.51 -17.52 5.61
CA LEU A 122 3.81 -17.23 7.02
C LEU A 122 4.27 -15.79 7.23
N ASN A 123 5.21 -15.29 6.41
CA ASN A 123 5.69 -13.92 6.50
C ASN A 123 4.60 -12.89 6.18
N LEU A 124 3.66 -13.19 5.28
CA LEU A 124 2.50 -12.34 5.03
C LEU A 124 1.60 -12.26 6.26
N LEU A 125 1.27 -13.39 6.89
CA LEU A 125 0.45 -13.43 8.10
C LEU A 125 1.12 -12.67 9.25
N LEU A 126 2.42 -12.86 9.46
CA LEU A 126 3.19 -12.13 10.47
C LEU A 126 3.27 -10.63 10.14
N ALA A 127 3.41 -10.25 8.87
CA ALA A 127 3.38 -8.85 8.44
C ALA A 127 2.03 -8.17 8.69
N ILE A 128 0.92 -8.90 8.46
CA ILE A 128 -0.44 -8.42 8.75
C ILE A 128 -0.58 -8.16 10.26
N CYS A 129 -0.24 -9.13 11.11
CA CYS A 129 -0.33 -8.97 12.56
C CYS A 129 0.57 -7.83 13.07
N ALA A 130 1.81 -7.74 12.58
CA ALA A 130 2.76 -6.71 12.99
C ALA A 130 2.35 -5.30 12.52
N LEU A 131 1.79 -5.16 11.31
CA LEU A 131 1.30 -3.87 10.82
C LEU A 131 0.01 -3.45 11.54
N ALA A 132 -0.91 -4.38 11.79
CA ALA A 132 -2.13 -4.13 12.55
C ALA A 132 -1.82 -3.63 13.98
N PHE A 133 -0.85 -4.28 14.64
CA PHE A 133 -0.31 -3.84 15.93
C PHE A 133 0.31 -2.44 15.85
N ALA A 134 1.15 -2.17 14.84
CA ALA A 134 1.82 -0.88 14.68
C ALA A 134 0.86 0.29 14.40
N LEU A 135 -0.23 0.02 13.67
CA LEU A 135 -1.24 1.03 13.28
C LEU A 135 -2.30 1.30 14.34
N HIS A 136 -2.25 0.68 15.52
CA HIS A 136 -3.21 0.94 16.60
C HIS A 136 -3.28 2.43 17.00
N ASN A 137 -2.12 3.07 17.21
CA ASN A 137 -2.04 4.50 17.58
C ASN A 137 -1.98 5.44 16.36
N ALA A 138 -2.16 4.95 15.14
CA ALA A 138 -2.07 5.81 13.95
C ALA A 138 -3.29 6.75 13.89
N PRO A 139 -3.11 8.05 13.55
CA PRO A 139 -4.20 9.00 13.50
C PRO A 139 -5.24 8.58 12.47
N VAL A 140 -6.49 8.47 12.90
CA VAL A 140 -7.62 8.02 12.09
C VAL A 140 -8.25 9.23 11.40
N ALA A 141 -8.49 9.14 10.09
CA ALA A 141 -9.13 10.20 9.32
C ALA A 141 -10.62 10.36 9.71
N PRO A 142 -11.17 11.59 9.71
CA PRO A 142 -12.62 11.81 9.86
C PRO A 142 -13.39 11.03 8.80
N GLY A 143 -14.36 10.20 9.23
CA GLY A 143 -15.15 9.35 8.33
C GLY A 143 -14.62 7.92 8.13
N TRP A 144 -13.56 7.48 8.84
CA TRP A 144 -13.15 6.07 8.83
C TRP A 144 -14.29 5.15 9.31
N PRO A 145 -14.64 4.07 8.57
CA PRO A 145 -15.88 3.33 8.80
C PRO A 145 -15.89 2.43 10.05
N ILE A 146 -14.76 2.27 10.76
CA ILE A 146 -14.58 1.25 11.82
C ILE A 146 -14.13 1.89 13.12
N ARG A 147 -14.77 1.53 14.23
CA ARG A 147 -14.41 2.04 15.57
C ARG A 147 -13.03 1.59 16.06
N ALA A 148 -12.52 0.45 15.60
CA ALA A 148 -11.24 -0.14 16.02
C ALA A 148 -9.99 0.47 15.32
N GLY A 149 -10.12 1.67 14.75
CA GLY A 149 -9.01 2.39 14.12
C GLY A 149 -8.42 1.70 12.88
N LEU A 150 -7.20 2.08 12.51
CA LEU A 150 -6.52 1.58 11.31
C LEU A 150 -5.94 0.17 11.49
N GLY A 151 -5.59 -0.24 12.72
CA GLY A 151 -5.12 -1.57 13.05
C GLY A 151 -6.21 -2.65 13.21
N GLY A 152 -7.49 -2.25 13.22
CA GLY A 152 -8.61 -3.13 13.47
C GLY A 152 -8.63 -3.72 14.89
N THR A 153 -9.58 -4.62 15.15
CA THR A 153 -9.75 -5.26 16.45
C THR A 153 -8.51 -6.05 16.90
N PHE A 154 -7.70 -6.58 15.97
CA PHE A 154 -6.45 -7.25 16.31
C PHE A 154 -5.44 -6.28 16.96
N GLY A 155 -5.25 -5.09 16.37
CA GLY A 155 -4.38 -4.06 16.96
C GLY A 155 -4.89 -3.60 18.33
N ASP A 156 -6.20 -3.36 18.44
CA ASP A 156 -6.88 -2.92 19.67
C ASP A 156 -6.75 -3.92 20.83
N LEU A 157 -6.83 -5.23 20.57
CA LEU A 157 -6.66 -6.25 21.60
C LEU A 157 -5.19 -6.53 21.98
N THR A 158 -4.26 -6.41 21.03
CA THR A 158 -2.85 -6.83 21.25
C THR A 158 -1.94 -5.71 21.69
N PHE A 159 -2.15 -4.47 21.21
CA PHE A 159 -1.27 -3.35 21.53
C PHE A 159 -1.30 -2.96 23.02
N PRO A 160 -2.46 -2.75 23.68
CA PRO A 160 -2.49 -2.30 25.08
C PRO A 160 -1.85 -3.30 26.05
N PHE A 161 -1.99 -4.60 25.78
CA PHE A 161 -1.36 -5.67 26.57
C PHE A 161 0.17 -5.62 26.46
N ALA A 162 0.71 -5.55 25.24
CA ALA A 162 2.16 -5.46 25.04
C ALA A 162 2.74 -4.14 25.57
N ALA A 163 2.04 -3.02 25.36
CA ALA A 163 2.47 -1.70 25.80
C ALA A 163 2.49 -1.58 27.33
N SER A 164 1.48 -2.11 28.03
CA SER A 164 1.45 -2.11 29.50
C SER A 164 2.51 -3.02 30.12
N TRP A 165 2.76 -4.20 29.54
CA TRP A 165 3.84 -5.09 29.98
C TRP A 165 5.23 -4.44 29.80
N LEU A 166 5.47 -3.82 28.65
CA LEU A 166 6.74 -3.12 28.34
C LEU A 166 6.93 -1.84 29.17
N ALA A 167 5.85 -1.13 29.50
CA ALA A 167 5.90 0.04 30.39
C ALA A 167 6.41 -0.32 31.80
N GLY A 168 6.16 -1.54 32.27
CA GLY A 168 6.74 -2.07 33.51
C GLY A 168 8.27 -2.15 33.52
N PHE A 169 8.91 -2.13 32.35
CA PHE A 169 10.37 -2.06 32.17
C PHE A 169 10.86 -0.65 31.79
N GLY A 170 10.01 0.38 31.89
CA GLY A 170 10.34 1.77 31.51
C GLY A 170 10.41 2.02 30.00
N VAL A 171 9.93 1.09 29.17
CA VAL A 171 9.94 1.24 27.70
C VAL A 171 8.80 2.18 27.26
N PRO A 172 9.06 3.24 26.48
CA PRO A 172 8.01 4.11 25.94
C PRO A 172 7.03 3.34 25.04
N THR A 173 5.74 3.60 25.18
CA THR A 173 4.66 2.90 24.43
C THR A 173 4.79 3.02 22.91
N VAL A 174 5.45 4.07 22.41
CA VAL A 174 5.71 4.26 20.97
C VAL A 174 6.75 3.27 20.42
N ALA A 175 7.69 2.81 21.25
CA ALA A 175 8.78 1.92 20.83
C ALA A 175 8.30 0.58 20.24
N PRO A 176 7.38 -0.19 20.88
CA PRO A 176 6.87 -1.42 20.28
C PRO A 176 6.07 -1.18 18.98
N ALA A 177 5.37 -0.04 18.82
CA ALA A 177 4.69 0.28 17.56
C ALA A 177 5.70 0.48 16.41
N ILE A 178 6.78 1.24 16.65
CA ILE A 178 7.85 1.43 15.65
C ILE A 178 8.54 0.10 15.33
N ALA A 179 8.90 -0.69 16.34
CA ALA A 179 9.54 -1.98 16.15
C ALA A 179 8.67 -2.96 15.33
N ALA A 180 7.37 -3.02 15.63
CA ALA A 180 6.42 -3.83 14.89
C ALA A 180 6.23 -3.33 13.44
N GLY A 181 6.20 -2.01 13.22
CA GLY A 181 6.12 -1.42 11.88
C GLY A 181 7.35 -1.76 11.02
N LEU A 182 8.56 -1.64 11.59
CA LEU A 182 9.80 -2.04 10.91
C LEU A 182 9.83 -3.54 10.62
N ALA A 183 9.41 -4.38 11.58
CA ALA A 183 9.29 -5.82 11.37
C ALA A 183 8.28 -6.15 10.25
N ALA A 184 7.13 -5.48 10.22
CA ALA A 184 6.11 -5.65 9.20
C ALA A 184 6.64 -5.33 7.79
N LEU A 185 7.42 -4.26 7.62
CA LEU A 185 8.05 -3.91 6.35
C LEU A 185 9.03 -5.00 5.87
N LEU A 186 9.88 -5.52 6.76
CA LEU A 186 10.83 -6.59 6.45
C LEU A 186 10.12 -7.91 6.10
N LEU A 187 9.07 -8.26 6.85
CA LEU A 187 8.24 -9.44 6.62
C LEU A 187 7.48 -9.33 5.30
N LEU A 188 6.89 -8.17 5.00
CA LEU A 188 6.17 -7.92 3.74
C LEU A 188 7.12 -7.95 2.53
N PHE A 189 8.30 -7.34 2.64
CA PHE A 189 9.35 -7.42 1.62
C PHE A 189 9.69 -8.88 1.30
N SER A 190 9.88 -9.69 2.35
CA SER A 190 10.15 -11.12 2.25
C SER A 190 8.97 -11.91 1.65
N ALA A 191 7.73 -11.60 2.05
CA ALA A 191 6.50 -12.26 1.61
C ALA A 191 6.24 -12.08 0.11
N LEU A 192 6.21 -10.81 -0.36
CA LEU A 192 6.04 -10.46 -1.78
C LEU A 192 7.19 -11.04 -2.62
N GLY A 193 8.42 -10.91 -2.13
CA GLY A 193 9.62 -11.51 -2.72
C GLY A 193 10.04 -10.99 -4.08
N LEU A 194 9.52 -9.84 -4.47
CA LEU A 194 9.88 -9.14 -5.70
C LEU A 194 11.41 -9.02 -5.82
N SER A 195 11.94 -9.11 -7.04
CA SER A 195 13.36 -8.91 -7.30
C SER A 195 13.75 -7.46 -6.99
N ARG A 196 15.06 -7.18 -6.86
CA ARG A 196 15.54 -5.82 -6.61
C ARG A 196 15.07 -4.83 -7.69
N ASP A 197 14.94 -5.29 -8.93
CA ASP A 197 14.54 -4.46 -10.06
C ASP A 197 13.00 -4.33 -10.15
N GLU A 198 12.24 -5.37 -9.80
CA GLU A 198 10.79 -5.25 -9.61
C GLU A 198 10.45 -4.24 -8.49
N TRP A 199 11.19 -4.25 -7.37
CA TRP A 199 11.06 -3.26 -6.30
C TRP A 199 11.40 -1.84 -6.75
N ARG A 200 12.44 -1.66 -7.57
CA ARG A 200 12.76 -0.36 -8.19
C ARG A 200 11.61 0.12 -9.07
N THR A 201 11.06 -0.73 -9.93
CA THR A 201 9.92 -0.37 -10.80
C THR A 201 8.69 0.06 -9.99
N VAL A 202 8.36 -0.66 -8.90
CA VAL A 202 7.27 -0.28 -7.98
C VAL A 202 7.57 1.08 -7.31
N GLY A 203 8.79 1.27 -6.82
CA GLY A 203 9.22 2.53 -6.19
C GLY A 203 9.17 3.74 -7.14
N THR A 204 9.67 3.58 -8.37
CA THR A 204 9.60 4.62 -9.41
C THR A 204 8.15 4.93 -9.82
N GLY A 205 7.30 3.91 -9.98
CA GLY A 205 5.87 4.10 -10.27
C GLY A 205 5.15 4.88 -9.18
N MET A 206 5.42 4.56 -7.91
CA MET A 206 4.83 5.28 -6.77
C MET A 206 5.37 6.72 -6.64
N ALA A 207 6.66 6.94 -6.89
CA ALA A 207 7.26 8.27 -6.90
C ALA A 207 6.67 9.18 -7.99
N LEU A 208 6.45 8.64 -9.20
CA LEU A 208 5.81 9.38 -10.30
C LEU A 208 4.34 9.67 -10.01
N GLY A 209 3.60 8.73 -9.40
CA GLY A 209 2.21 8.94 -8.98
C GLY A 209 2.08 10.08 -7.95
N LEU A 210 2.97 10.12 -6.95
CA LEU A 210 3.01 11.18 -5.94
C LEU A 210 3.50 12.53 -6.50
N GLY A 211 4.33 12.53 -7.54
CA GLY A 211 4.70 13.73 -8.29
C GLY A 211 3.51 14.33 -9.03
N ASN A 212 2.75 13.49 -9.73
CA ASN A 212 1.58 13.93 -10.52
C ASN A 212 0.43 14.44 -9.64
N SER A 213 0.17 13.85 -8.48
CA SER A 213 -0.85 14.38 -7.56
C SER A 213 -0.48 15.77 -7.02
N LYS A 214 0.79 15.99 -6.63
CA LYS A 214 1.27 17.32 -6.24
C LYS A 214 1.12 18.38 -7.34
N LEU A 215 1.31 18.00 -8.62
CA LEU A 215 1.08 18.90 -9.74
C LEU A 215 -0.42 19.20 -9.96
N ALA A 216 -1.30 18.22 -9.77
CA ALA A 216 -2.75 18.43 -9.81
C ALA A 216 -3.20 19.40 -8.69
N ASP A 217 -2.75 19.19 -7.46
CA ASP A 217 -3.04 20.06 -6.32
C ASP A 217 -2.48 21.48 -6.51
N THR A 218 -1.28 21.59 -7.08
CA THR A 218 -0.66 22.90 -7.39
C THR A 218 -1.44 23.64 -8.48
N ASN A 219 -1.91 22.96 -9.52
CA ASN A 219 -2.74 23.58 -10.56
C ASN A 219 -4.12 24.01 -10.01
N LEU A 220 -4.73 23.23 -9.11
CA LEU A 220 -5.95 23.61 -8.40
C LEU A 220 -5.74 24.82 -7.46
N PHE A 221 -4.60 24.90 -6.78
CA PHE A 221 -4.21 26.04 -5.96
C PHE A 221 -3.97 27.32 -6.79
N LEU A 222 -3.30 27.20 -7.93
CA LEU A 222 -3.09 28.32 -8.86
C LEU A 222 -4.39 28.79 -9.54
N ALA A 223 -5.35 27.89 -9.76
CA ALA A 223 -6.68 28.20 -10.30
C ALA A 223 -7.63 28.83 -9.26
N SER A 224 -7.37 28.63 -7.96
CA SER A 224 -8.17 29.21 -6.86
C SER A 224 -7.61 30.52 -6.29
N SER A 225 -6.45 30.98 -6.78
CA SER A 225 -5.91 32.30 -6.44
C SER A 225 -6.79 33.43 -7.03
N PRO A 226 -7.26 34.40 -6.23
CA PRO A 226 -8.18 35.45 -6.70
C PRO A 226 -7.57 36.40 -7.75
N SER A 227 -6.25 36.38 -7.94
CA SER A 227 -5.56 37.15 -8.99
C SER A 227 -5.76 36.63 -10.41
N ASN A 228 -6.19 35.36 -10.58
CA ASN A 228 -6.12 34.64 -11.86
C ASN A 228 -7.49 34.45 -12.55
N LEU A 229 -8.57 34.92 -11.92
CA LEU A 229 -9.96 34.72 -12.40
C LEU A 229 -10.22 35.32 -13.79
N SER A 230 -9.45 36.34 -14.19
CA SER A 230 -9.53 36.98 -15.51
C SER A 230 -8.87 36.17 -16.64
N ALA A 231 -7.96 35.23 -16.33
CA ALA A 231 -7.32 34.38 -17.34
C ALA A 231 -8.17 33.16 -17.73
N VAL A 232 -8.88 32.58 -16.76
CA VAL A 232 -9.67 31.34 -16.96
C VAL A 232 -10.90 31.57 -17.83
N ILE A 233 -11.52 32.76 -17.78
CA ILE A 233 -12.75 33.08 -18.51
C ILE A 233 -12.55 33.23 -20.03
N LEU A 234 -11.31 33.47 -20.49
CA LEU A 234 -11.02 33.73 -21.92
C LEU A 234 -10.45 32.52 -22.70
N GLY A 235 -10.30 31.35 -22.07
CA GLY A 235 -9.88 30.13 -22.77
C GLY A 235 -8.47 30.18 -23.39
N VAL A 236 -7.64 31.14 -22.99
CA VAL A 236 -6.27 31.30 -23.51
C VAL A 236 -5.36 30.28 -22.85
N SER A 237 -4.91 29.29 -23.61
CA SER A 237 -3.84 28.38 -23.20
C SER A 237 -2.56 29.18 -22.93
N LEU A 238 -2.10 29.20 -21.67
CA LEU A 238 -0.81 29.80 -21.32
C LEU A 238 0.32 29.03 -22.02
N PRO A 239 1.20 29.70 -22.77
CA PRO A 239 2.35 29.03 -23.38
C PRO A 239 3.34 28.61 -22.28
N ALA A 240 3.93 27.43 -22.44
CA ALA A 240 4.95 26.92 -21.53
C ALA A 240 6.27 27.69 -21.72
N THR A 241 6.41 28.83 -21.07
CA THR A 241 7.66 29.61 -21.07
C THR A 241 8.71 28.93 -20.21
N ILE A 242 9.46 28.02 -20.81
CA ILE A 242 10.75 27.55 -20.29
C ILE A 242 11.77 28.66 -20.54
N SER A 243 11.94 29.58 -19.57
CA SER A 243 13.00 30.59 -19.62
C SER A 243 14.31 30.02 -19.05
N SER A 244 15.06 29.29 -19.87
CA SER A 244 16.47 29.05 -19.63
C SER A 244 17.26 30.33 -19.86
N THR A 245 17.94 30.86 -18.84
CA THR A 245 18.91 31.95 -19.02
C THR A 245 20.26 31.52 -18.47
N SER A 246 21.16 31.16 -19.39
CA SER A 246 22.54 30.80 -19.10
C SER A 246 23.47 31.91 -19.60
N ALA A 247 24.31 32.42 -18.70
CA ALA A 247 25.64 33.00 -18.88
C ALA A 247 25.96 34.01 -20.01
N LYS A 248 26.76 35.01 -19.61
CA LYS A 248 27.58 35.97 -20.41
C LYS A 248 26.84 37.11 -21.12
N ASP A 249 27.04 38.33 -20.62
CA ASP A 249 27.99 39.24 -21.29
C ASP A 249 28.58 40.28 -20.33
N LYS A 250 29.72 40.90 -20.69
CA LYS A 250 30.40 41.99 -19.95
C LYS A 250 31.02 42.98 -20.95
N PRO A 251 30.54 44.23 -20.99
CA PRO A 251 31.43 45.40 -20.74
C PRO A 251 30.73 46.54 -19.94
N ASP A 252 31.41 47.57 -19.41
CA ASP A 252 32.70 47.64 -18.70
C ASP A 252 32.81 49.00 -17.94
N THR A 253 33.95 49.31 -17.31
CA THR A 253 34.18 50.55 -16.51
C THR A 253 34.83 51.69 -17.32
N PRO A 254 34.62 52.98 -16.95
CA PRO A 254 35.60 53.64 -16.05
C PRO A 254 35.07 54.76 -15.11
N ASN A 255 35.83 55.00 -14.03
CA ASN A 255 35.97 56.25 -13.23
C ASN A 255 34.74 56.90 -12.54
N GLU A 256 34.89 57.65 -11.44
CA GLU A 256 35.82 57.65 -10.28
C GLU A 256 35.20 58.59 -9.21
N ASP A 257 35.68 58.55 -7.97
CA ASP A 257 35.58 59.60 -6.93
C ASP A 257 34.20 60.18 -6.49
N ALA A 258 33.74 59.74 -5.31
CA ALA A 258 33.20 60.64 -4.27
C ALA A 258 33.22 59.96 -2.89
N TYR A 259 34.05 60.48 -1.97
CA TYR A 259 34.15 60.00 -0.59
C TYR A 259 33.17 60.71 0.38
N TRP A 260 33.15 60.20 1.62
CA TRP A 260 33.02 60.90 2.91
C TRP A 260 31.64 61.30 3.51
N PHE A 261 31.40 60.81 4.74
CA PHE A 261 30.57 61.36 5.87
C PHE A 261 29.02 61.33 5.77
N THR A 262 28.24 61.32 6.86
CA THR A 262 28.51 61.15 8.32
C THR A 262 27.35 60.41 9.01
N ALA A 263 27.59 59.88 10.21
CA ALA A 263 26.53 59.43 11.12
C ALA A 263 25.76 60.60 11.77
N SER A 264 24.51 60.39 12.16
CA SER A 264 23.94 60.89 13.43
C SER A 264 22.58 60.26 13.77
N ASN A 265 22.38 59.98 15.06
CA ASN A 265 21.10 59.59 15.66
C ASN A 265 20.16 60.80 15.82
N ILE A 266 18.85 60.54 15.91
CA ILE A 266 17.83 61.17 16.80
C ILE A 266 16.54 60.33 16.56
N SER A 267 16.08 59.49 17.49
CA SER A 267 15.35 59.72 18.76
C SER A 267 13.83 59.93 18.63
N PHE A 268 13.13 59.28 19.57
CA PHE A 268 11.67 59.13 19.75
C PHE A 268 10.85 60.43 19.90
N ALA A 269 9.58 60.36 19.48
CA ALA A 269 8.35 60.90 20.13
C ALA A 269 7.15 60.66 19.17
N VAL A 270 5.92 60.30 19.56
CA VAL A 270 5.26 60.03 20.87
C VAL A 270 4.46 58.73 20.73
#